data_AF-A0A0D7W357-F1
#
_entry.id   AF-A0A0D7W357-F1
#
_cell.length_a   1.000
_cell.length_b   1.000
_cell.length_c   1.000
_cell.angle_alpha   90.00
_cell.angle_beta   90.00
_cell.angle_gamma   90.00
#
_symmetry.space_group_name_H-M   'P 1'
#
loop_
_entity.id
_entity.type
_entity.pdbx_description
1 polymer ?
#
loop_
_entity_poly.entity_id
_entity_poly.type
_entity_poly.pdbx_seq_one_letter_code
_entity_poly.pdbx_strand_id
1 'polypeptide(L)' 'MNFSNKKVVRTYASPHSKNAWGYIETIGWRKLGQLSTDGVTNMFIMLNAAKGSGKTVSGTIDASNQITLLYF' A
#
# COMPACT_ATOMS: atom_id res chain seq x y z
N MET A 1 12.39 -2.34 -4.85
CA MET A 1 11.80 -3.42 -5.67
C MET A 1 10.49 -2.93 -6.27
N ASN A 2 10.33 -3.01 -7.59
CA ASN A 2 9.07 -2.69 -8.25
C ASN A 2 8.16 -3.92 -8.29
N PHE A 3 6.85 -3.71 -8.17
CA PHE A 3 5.85 -4.75 -8.37
C PHE A 3 4.73 -4.23 -9.27
N SER A 4 4.13 -5.13 -10.05
CA SER A 4 3.09 -4.76 -11.01
C SER A 4 1.94 -5.77 -11.02
N ASN A 5 0.74 -5.28 -11.27
CA ASN A 5 -0.49 -6.07 -11.43
C ASN A 5 -0.74 -7.06 -10.29
N LYS A 6 -0.56 -6.63 -9.04
CA LYS A 6 -0.78 -7.45 -7.85
C LYS A 6 -2.09 -7.09 -7.15
N LYS A 7 -2.82 -8.10 -6.67
CA LYS A 7 -4.05 -7.87 -5.91
C LYS A 7 -3.76 -7.38 -4.50
N VAL A 8 -4.61 -6.49 -3.99
CA VAL A 8 -4.64 -6.12 -2.58
C VAL A 8 -5.57 -7.08 -1.85
N VAL A 9 -5.02 -7.96 -1.02
CA VAL A 9 -5.81 -8.99 -0.32
C VAL A 9 -6.42 -8.42 0.95
N ARG A 10 -5.65 -7.63 1.70
CA ARG A 10 -6.06 -7.01 2.97
C ARG A 10 -5.40 -5.66 3.16
N THR A 11 -6.02 -4.83 3.97
CA THR A 11 -5.54 -3.52 4.39
C THR A 11 -5.66 -3.43 5.91
N TYR A 12 -4.75 -2.70 6.54
CA TYR A 12 -4.77 -2.47 7.99
C TYR A 12 -4.28 -1.07 8.30
N ALA A 13 -4.95 -0.39 9.24
CA ALA A 13 -4.49 0.89 9.75
C ALA A 13 -4.78 1.01 11.25
N SER A 14 -3.96 1.78 11.95
CA SER A 14 -4.20 2.20 13.33
C SER A 14 -3.92 3.70 13.51
N PRO A 15 -4.57 4.37 14.47
CA PRO A 15 -4.54 5.84 14.59
C PRO A 15 -3.17 6.43 14.96
N HIS A 16 -2.18 5.62 15.32
CA HIS A 16 -0.87 6.09 15.78
C HIS A 16 0.18 6.06 14.67
N SER A 17 1.03 7.09 14.60
CA SER A 17 2.31 7.09 13.86
C SER A 17 2.23 6.70 12.37
N LYS A 18 1.23 7.23 11.64
CA LYS A 18 1.06 6.99 10.19
C LYS A 18 1.08 5.49 9.86
N ASN A 19 0.42 4.69 10.69
CA ASN A 19 0.52 3.26 10.63
C ASN A 19 -0.56 2.67 9.72
N ALA A 20 -0.25 2.59 8.42
CA ALA A 20 -1.10 1.97 7.42
C ALA A 20 -0.32 0.94 6.61
N TRP A 21 -0.99 -0.17 6.27
CA TRP A 21 -0.39 -1.36 5.68
C TRP A 21 -1.28 -1.95 4.59
N GLY A 22 -0.64 -2.55 3.59
CA GLY A 22 -1.28 -3.37 2.56
C GLY A 22 -0.70 -4.77 2.54
N TYR A 23 -1.57 -5.78 2.46
CA TYR A 23 -1.19 -7.15 2.12
C TYR A 23 -1.31 -7.34 0.62
N ILE A 24 -0.17 -7.36 -0.06
CA ILE A 24 -0.09 -7.50 -1.50
C ILE A 24 0.14 -8.97 -1.86
N GLU A 25 -0.64 -9.48 -2.80
CA GLU A 25 -0.55 -10.87 -3.28
C GLU A 25 0.89 -11.23 -3.66
N THR A 26 1.37 -12.40 -3.23
CA THR A 26 2.76 -12.91 -3.38
C THR A 26 3.88 -12.09 -2.73
N ILE A 27 3.60 -10.90 -2.17
CA ILE A 27 4.60 -9.99 -1.58
C ILE A 27 4.48 -9.91 -0.05
N GLY A 28 3.26 -10.10 0.47
CA GLY A 28 2.95 -10.06 1.90
C GLY A 28 2.62 -8.66 2.41
N TRP A 29 2.69 -8.50 3.74
CA TRP A 29 2.45 -7.23 4.42
C TRP A 29 3.56 -6.22 4.16
N ARG A 30 3.17 -5.02 3.73
CA ARG A 30 4.08 -3.88 3.58
C ARG A 30 3.44 -2.63 4.19
N LYS A 31 4.24 -1.89 4.94
CA LYS A 31 3.83 -0.59 5.48
C LYS A 31 3.83 0.45 4.37
N LEU A 32 2.93 1.41 4.42
CA LEU A 32 2.97 2.59 3.57
C LEU A 32 4.05 3.54 4.09
N GLY A 33 5.08 3.76 3.26
CA GLY A 33 6.20 4.64 3.51
C GLY A 33 6.04 5.93 2.74
N GLN A 34 5.44 6.95 3.37
CA GLN A 34 5.38 8.31 2.83
C GLN A 34 5.81 9.30 3.92
N LEU A 35 6.49 10.37 3.49
CA LEU A 35 7.06 11.38 4.38
C LEU A 35 5.95 12.23 5.05
N SER A 36 4.86 12.53 4.34
CA SER A 36 3.73 13.32 4.86
C SER A 36 2.57 12.44 5.35
N THR A 37 1.78 12.97 6.29
CA THR A 37 0.56 12.30 6.79
C THR A 37 -0.45 12.09 5.66
N ASP A 38 -0.64 13.10 4.81
CA ASP A 38 -1.57 13.04 3.69
C ASP A 38 -1.17 11.99 2.64
N GLY A 39 0.14 11.82 2.41
CA GLY A 39 0.65 10.79 1.51
C GLY A 39 0.25 9.38 1.94
N VAL A 40 0.33 9.08 3.24
CA VAL A 40 -0.10 7.79 3.78
C VAL A 40 -1.60 7.59 3.64
N THR A 41 -2.41 8.62 3.93
CA THR A 41 -3.87 8.56 3.77
C THR A 41 -4.27 8.31 2.31
N ASN A 42 -3.68 9.05 1.37
CA ASN A 42 -3.98 8.90 -0.06
C ASN A 42 -3.64 7.50 -0.57
N MET A 43 -2.45 6.98 -0.23
CA MET A 43 -2.08 5.60 -0.59
C MET A 43 -2.99 4.56 0.07
N PHE A 44 -3.43 4.79 1.31
CA PHE A 44 -4.35 3.88 1.98
C PHE A 44 -5.73 3.87 1.33
N ILE A 45 -6.24 5.02 0.90
CA ILE A 45 -7.47 5.13 0.12
C ILE A 45 -7.34 4.31 -1.18
N MET A 46 -6.22 4.44 -1.89
CA MET A 46 -5.97 3.67 -3.12
C MET A 46 -5.95 2.16 -2.89
N LEU A 47 -5.29 1.67 -1.83
CA LEU A 47 -5.29 0.24 -1.50
C LEU A 47 -6.71 -0.28 -1.22
N ASN A 48 -7.52 0.49 -0.48
CA ASN A 48 -8.90 0.11 -0.19
C ASN A 48 -9.78 0.16 -1.45
N ALA A 49 -9.61 1.18 -2.30
CA ALA A 49 -10.32 1.29 -3.57
C ALA A 49 -9.98 0.14 -4.52
N ALA A 50 -8.70 -0.22 -4.66
CA ALA A 50 -8.26 -1.35 -5.46
C ALA A 50 -8.85 -2.68 -4.94
N LYS A 51 -8.80 -2.91 -3.62
CA LYS A 51 -9.42 -4.08 -2.99
C LYS A 51 -10.93 -4.14 -3.22
N GLY A 52 -11.65 -3.03 -2.99
CA GLY A 52 -13.09 -2.95 -3.13
C GLY A 52 -13.58 -3.11 -4.58
N SER A 53 -12.77 -2.69 -5.56
CA SER A 53 -13.08 -2.80 -6.99
C SER A 53 -12.54 -4.07 -7.67
N GLY A 54 -11.78 -4.92 -6.95
CA GLY A 54 -11.12 -6.08 -7.53
C GLY A 54 -9.99 -5.75 -8.51
N LYS A 55 -9.53 -4.50 -8.55
CA LYS A 55 -8.42 -4.04 -9.38
C LYS A 55 -7.06 -4.42 -8.78
N THR A 56 -6.05 -4.47 -9.64
CA THR A 56 -4.67 -4.73 -9.25
C THR A 56 -3.87 -3.44 -9.10
N VAL A 57 -2.97 -3.40 -8.12
CA VAL A 57 -2.04 -2.30 -7.88
C VAL A 57 -0.66 -2.61 -8.45
N SER A 58 0.06 -1.55 -8.80
CA SER A 58 1.47 -1.55 -9.13
C SER A 58 2.18 -0.47 -8.31
N GLY A 59 3.47 -0.64 -8.04
CA GLY A 59 4.17 0.27 -7.14
C GLY A 59 5.63 -0.08 -6.89
N THR A 60 6.22 0.65 -5.96
CA THR A 60 7.62 0.49 -5.55
C THR A 60 7.71 0.25 -4.05
N ILE A 61 8.54 -0.72 -3.68
CA ILE A 61 8.95 -1.02 -2.32
C ILE A 61 10.39 -0.54 -2.13
N ASP A 62 10.65 0.23 -1.08
CA ASP A 62 11.98 0.74 -0.76
C ASP A 62 12.87 -0.30 -0.05
N ALA A 63 14.09 0.11 0.31
CA ALA A 63 15.04 -0.73 1.07
C ALA A 63 14.54 -1.04 2.49
N SER A 64 13.62 -0.24 3.03
CA SER A 64 13.00 -0.43 4.35
C SER A 64 11.77 -1.34 4.30
N ASN A 65 11.54 -2.02 3.16
CA ASN A 65 10.38 -2.89 2.94
C ASN A 65 9.01 -2.16 3.00
N GLN A 66 8.99 -0.85 2.72
CA GLN A 66 7.79 -0.02 2.71
C GLN A 66 7.38 0.34 1.27
N ILE A 67 6.07 0.47 1.04
CA ILE A 67 5.54 0.93 -0.24
C ILE A 67 5.69 2.46 -0.29
N THR A 68 6.41 2.98 -1.27
CA THR A 68 6.65 4.43 -1.42
C THR A 68 5.91 5.05 -2.60
N LEU A 69 5.58 4.24 -3.60
CA LEU A 69 4.81 4.62 -4.79
C LEU A 69 3.72 3.57 -5.04
N LEU A 70 2.52 4.03 -5.39
CA LEU A 70 1.37 3.17 -5.65
C LEU A 70 0.48 3.78 -6.73
N TYR A 71 0.03 2.95 -7.67
CA TYR A 71 -0.92 3.29 -8.73
C TYR A 71 -1.75 2.06 -9.11
N PHE A 72 -3.00 2.26 -9.59
CA PHE A 72 -3.92 1.19 -9.98
C PHE A 72 -4.96 1.65 -10.99
#